data_AF-A0A2A6P2J3-F1
#
_entry.id   AF-A0A2A6P2J3-F1
#
_cell.length_a   1.000
_cell.length_b   1.000
_cell.length_c   1.000
_cell.angle_alpha   90.00
_cell.angle_beta   90.00
_cell.angle_gamma   90.00
#
_symmetry.space_group_name_H-M   'P 1'
#
loop_
_entity.id
_entity.type
_entity.pdbx_description
1 polymer ?
#
loop_
_entity_poly.entity_id
_entity_poly.type
_entity_poly.pdbx_seq_one_letter_code
_entity_poly.pdbx_strand_id
1 'polypeptide(L)'
;MSVDEMNRLIRRGLVAIVAMDVIDGKLDEEFEMSRAIEITERVKWSKGRVAPPADLTAQWDLDPAHFYLAYDGNDPDLHPGDQFALIEADVADVHGKLTYHSSRNKDPWHRQYRRGSERTAFRWFKGLPVTPPLINRVGDQIGIQGGNHRYHLAHYYKTDRMPFLVLNEDLAAVLDLLPTAVVRTEPAA
;
A
#
# COMPACT_ATOMS: atom_id res chain seq x y z
N MET A 1 -6.13 30.90 -10.28
CA MET A 1 -4.98 30.20 -9.67
C MET A 1 -4.10 31.22 -8.97
N SER A 2 -3.99 31.19 -7.64
CA SER A 2 -3.16 32.13 -6.89
C SER A 2 -1.69 31.68 -6.94
N VAL A 3 -0.84 32.45 -7.61
CA VAL A 3 0.62 32.18 -7.70
C VAL A 3 1.25 32.16 -6.31
N ASP A 4 0.76 33.00 -5.40
CA ASP A 4 1.25 33.07 -4.02
C ASP A 4 0.94 31.78 -3.24
N GLU A 5 -0.23 31.20 -3.48
CA GLU A 5 -0.64 29.96 -2.83
C GLU A 5 0.14 28.75 -3.35
N MET A 6 0.38 28.71 -4.66
CA MET A 6 1.24 27.70 -5.26
C MET A 6 2.66 27.77 -4.71
N ASN A 7 3.21 28.99 -4.56
CA ASN A 7 4.53 29.19 -3.96
C ASN A 7 4.56 28.80 -2.47
N ARG A 8 3.49 29.06 -1.70
CA ARG A 8 3.37 28.63 -0.30
C ARG A 8 3.49 27.11 -0.19
N LEU A 9 2.71 26.37 -0.98
CA LEU A 9 2.67 24.91 -0.96
C LEU A 9 4.00 24.28 -1.42
N ILE A 10 4.62 24.81 -2.48
CA ILE A 10 5.92 24.33 -2.97
C ILE A 10 7.02 24.54 -1.92
N ARG A 11 7.05 25.71 -1.26
CA ARG A 11 8.03 25.98 -0.18
C ARG A 11 7.88 25.05 1.01
N ARG A 12 6.68 24.53 1.26
CA ARG A 12 6.43 23.55 2.32
C ARG A 12 6.78 22.12 1.90
N GLY A 13 7.08 21.88 0.62
CA GLY A 13 7.61 20.62 0.12
C GLY A 13 6.72 19.89 -0.88
N LEU A 14 5.56 20.45 -1.27
CA LEU A 14 4.76 19.86 -2.34
C LEU A 14 5.44 20.04 -3.70
N VAL A 15 5.32 19.02 -4.54
CA VAL A 15 5.65 19.16 -5.96
C VAL A 15 4.55 19.96 -6.67
N ALA A 16 4.92 20.70 -7.71
CA ALA A 16 4.01 21.66 -8.35
C ALA A 16 2.66 21.06 -8.80
N ILE A 17 2.66 19.83 -9.31
CA ILE A 17 1.42 19.17 -9.75
C ILE A 17 0.45 18.89 -8.60
N VAL A 18 0.97 18.38 -7.47
CA VAL A 18 0.16 18.13 -6.27
C VAL A 18 -0.33 19.45 -5.67
N ALA A 19 0.51 20.49 -5.65
CA ALA A 19 0.10 21.82 -5.20
C ALA A 19 -1.04 22.40 -6.05
N MET A 20 -1.05 22.16 -7.37
CA MET A 20 -2.16 22.56 -8.24
C MET A 20 -3.44 21.81 -7.90
N ASP A 21 -3.39 20.48 -7.74
CA ASP A 21 -4.59 19.69 -7.41
C ASP A 21 -5.15 20.01 -6.01
N VAL A 22 -4.30 20.41 -5.06
CA VAL A 22 -4.73 20.95 -3.76
C VAL A 22 -5.44 22.30 -3.93
N ILE A 23 -4.87 23.22 -4.73
CA ILE A 23 -5.48 24.54 -5.00
C ILE A 23 -6.83 24.40 -5.72
N ASP A 24 -6.94 23.40 -6.60
CA ASP A 24 -8.18 23.08 -7.32
C ASP A 24 -9.20 22.33 -6.44
N GLY A 25 -8.86 22.01 -5.18
CA GLY A 25 -9.74 21.32 -4.24
C GLY A 25 -9.94 19.83 -4.52
N LYS A 26 -9.09 19.23 -5.37
CA LYS A 26 -9.15 17.79 -5.69
C LYS A 26 -8.43 16.93 -4.66
N LEU A 27 -7.40 17.48 -4.02
CA LEU A 27 -6.62 16.81 -2.98
C LEU A 27 -6.68 17.59 -1.68
N ASP A 28 -6.71 16.86 -0.57
CA ASP A 28 -6.63 17.46 0.75
C ASP A 28 -5.20 17.97 1.05
N GLU A 29 -5.10 19.24 1.46
CA GLU A 29 -3.80 19.87 1.76
C GLU A 29 -3.09 19.17 2.91
N GLU A 30 -3.81 18.88 4.01
CA GLU A 30 -3.20 18.37 5.24
C GLU A 30 -2.60 16.97 5.00
N PHE A 31 -3.32 16.13 4.27
CA PHE A 31 -2.88 14.82 3.85
C PHE A 31 -1.64 14.88 2.95
N GLU A 32 -1.67 15.69 1.89
CA GLU A 32 -0.54 15.76 0.95
C GLU A 32 0.69 16.42 1.58
N MET A 33 0.49 17.40 2.46
CA MET A 33 1.56 17.97 3.27
C MET A 33 2.21 16.94 4.19
N SER A 34 1.40 16.10 4.84
CA SER A 34 1.88 15.01 5.68
C SER A 34 2.70 13.99 4.87
N ARG A 35 2.26 13.67 3.64
CA ARG A 35 3.02 12.79 2.73
C ARG A 35 4.35 13.40 2.30
N ALA A 36 4.41 14.71 2.03
CA ALA A 36 5.66 15.37 1.66
C ALA A 36 6.69 15.37 2.82
N ILE A 37 6.23 15.56 4.05
CA ILE A 37 7.06 15.42 5.26
C ILE A 37 7.57 13.98 5.37
N GLU A 38 6.69 12.98 5.21
CA GLU A 38 7.05 11.56 5.25
C GLU A 38 8.15 11.23 4.23
N ILE A 39 8.05 11.72 2.99
CA ILE A 39 9.06 11.51 1.95
C ILE A 39 10.43 12.02 2.40
N THR A 40 10.47 13.21 3.00
CA THR A 40 11.70 13.83 3.50
C THR A 40 12.29 13.03 4.66
N GLU A 41 11.47 12.62 5.62
CA GLU A 41 11.92 11.80 6.75
C GLU A 41 12.41 10.42 6.31
N ARG A 42 11.70 9.78 5.37
CA ARG A 42 12.11 8.51 4.77
C ARG A 42 13.49 8.62 4.15
N VAL A 43 13.76 9.67 3.38
CA VAL A 43 15.09 9.87 2.76
C VAL A 43 16.18 9.96 3.83
N LYS A 44 15.92 10.68 4.93
CA LYS A 44 16.85 10.73 6.08
C LYS A 44 17.03 9.36 6.73
N TRP A 45 15.95 8.61 6.90
CA TRP A 45 15.94 7.28 7.52
C TRP A 45 16.63 6.20 6.67
N SER A 46 16.50 6.27 5.34
CA SER A 46 17.17 5.36 4.41
C SER A 46 18.66 5.69 4.24
N LYS A 47 19.06 6.95 4.44
CA LYS A 47 20.43 7.42 4.17
C LYS A 47 21.46 6.65 5.02
N GLY A 48 22.42 6.02 4.35
CA GLY A 48 23.53 5.31 5.00
C GLY A 48 23.15 3.96 5.60
N ARG A 49 21.91 3.50 5.45
CA ARG A 49 21.48 2.19 5.95
C ARG A 49 22.07 1.07 5.09
N VAL A 50 22.94 0.26 5.69
CA VAL A 50 23.62 -0.86 5.03
C VAL A 50 22.80 -2.15 5.10
N ALA A 51 22.00 -2.32 6.17
CA ALA A 51 21.21 -3.52 6.42
C ALA A 51 19.72 -3.19 6.66
N PRO A 52 18.80 -4.12 6.28
CA PRO A 52 17.39 -4.04 6.65
C PRO A 52 17.17 -3.87 8.17
N PRO A 53 16.07 -3.23 8.61
CA PRO A 53 15.60 -3.37 9.99
C PRO A 53 15.48 -4.85 10.37
N ALA A 54 15.93 -5.23 11.56
CA ALA A 54 15.89 -6.63 12.01
C ALA A 54 14.44 -7.07 12.29
N ASP A 55 13.71 -6.25 13.04
CA ASP A 55 12.34 -6.56 13.45
C ASP A 55 11.40 -5.47 12.92
N LEU A 56 10.55 -5.85 11.99
CA LEU A 56 9.55 -4.97 11.40
C LEU A 56 8.23 -5.72 11.35
N THR A 57 7.21 -5.16 12.00
CA THR A 57 5.86 -5.74 11.99
C THR A 57 5.01 -5.04 10.95
N ALA A 58 4.31 -5.82 10.11
CA ALA A 58 3.38 -5.27 9.16
C ALA A 58 2.21 -4.57 9.87
N GLN A 59 1.91 -3.34 9.46
CA GLN A 59 0.80 -2.55 9.98
C GLN A 59 -0.10 -2.12 8.83
N TRP A 60 -1.40 -2.41 8.96
CA TRP A 60 -2.35 -2.27 7.87
C TRP A 60 -3.40 -1.20 8.17
N ASP A 61 -3.64 -0.36 7.19
CA ASP A 61 -4.67 0.69 7.24
C ASP A 61 -5.95 0.10 6.67
N LEU A 62 -6.92 -0.14 7.56
CA LEU A 62 -8.16 -0.83 7.24
C LEU A 62 -9.33 0.13 7.02
N ASP A 63 -9.08 1.44 6.97
CA ASP A 63 -10.10 2.43 6.69
C ASP A 63 -10.52 2.37 5.21
N PRO A 64 -11.80 2.08 4.90
CA PRO A 64 -12.29 2.06 3.53
C PRO A 64 -12.05 3.37 2.77
N ALA A 65 -12.01 4.51 3.46
CA ALA A 65 -11.71 5.80 2.85
C ALA A 65 -10.31 5.84 2.23
N HIS A 66 -9.41 4.95 2.64
CA HIS A 66 -8.03 4.90 2.14
C HIS A 66 -7.78 3.78 1.13
N PHE A 67 -8.71 2.86 0.90
CA PHE A 67 -8.48 1.66 0.07
C PHE A 67 -8.01 1.97 -1.35
N TYR A 68 -8.41 3.10 -1.93
CA TYR A 68 -7.91 3.59 -3.21
C TYR A 68 -6.36 3.69 -3.28
N LEU A 69 -5.67 3.86 -2.14
CA LEU A 69 -4.20 3.89 -2.03
C LEU A 69 -3.54 2.55 -2.35
N ALA A 70 -4.30 1.47 -2.51
CA ALA A 70 -3.80 0.21 -3.05
C ALA A 70 -3.34 0.36 -4.51
N TYR A 71 -3.93 1.28 -5.27
CA TYR A 71 -3.52 1.69 -6.62
C TYR A 71 -2.39 2.74 -6.63
N ASP A 72 -1.56 2.75 -5.59
CA ASP A 72 -0.35 3.57 -5.48
C ASP A 72 -0.56 5.10 -5.56
N GLY A 73 -1.74 5.58 -5.20
CA GLY A 73 -2.06 7.01 -5.07
C GLY A 73 -3.02 7.57 -6.12
N ASN A 74 -3.90 6.73 -6.67
CA ASN A 74 -5.03 7.18 -7.48
C ASN A 74 -5.97 8.10 -6.68
N ASP A 75 -6.90 8.74 -7.37
CA ASP A 75 -7.95 9.56 -6.77
C ASP A 75 -8.97 8.66 -6.03
N PRO A 76 -9.40 9.01 -4.80
CA PRO A 76 -10.47 8.29 -4.10
C PRO A 76 -11.75 8.15 -4.92
N ASP A 77 -12.11 9.14 -5.74
CA ASP A 77 -13.35 9.13 -6.53
C ASP A 77 -13.33 8.09 -7.67
N LEU A 78 -12.14 7.65 -8.09
CA LEU A 78 -11.99 6.59 -9.10
C LEU A 78 -12.18 5.19 -8.50
N HIS A 79 -11.96 5.07 -7.19
CA HIS A 79 -11.91 3.79 -6.47
C HIS A 79 -12.54 3.93 -5.07
N PRO A 80 -13.85 4.21 -4.98
CA PRO A 80 -14.51 4.37 -3.70
C PRO A 80 -14.39 3.09 -2.86
N GLY A 81 -14.25 3.28 -1.55
CA GLY A 81 -13.94 2.19 -0.61
C GLY A 81 -14.97 1.05 -0.57
N ASP A 82 -16.22 1.34 -0.93
CA ASP A 82 -17.32 0.38 -0.99
C ASP A 82 -17.22 -0.62 -2.15
N GLN A 83 -16.30 -0.40 -3.11
CA GLN A 83 -16.00 -1.36 -4.18
C GLN A 83 -15.14 -2.54 -3.73
N PHE A 84 -14.54 -2.46 -2.53
CA PHE A 84 -13.62 -3.46 -2.02
C PHE A 84 -14.26 -4.27 -0.90
N ALA A 85 -13.97 -5.56 -0.93
CA ALA A 85 -14.08 -6.44 0.21
C ALA A 85 -12.71 -6.56 0.89
N LEU A 86 -12.72 -6.55 2.22
CA LEU A 86 -11.55 -6.88 3.03
C LEU A 86 -11.60 -8.36 3.41
N ILE A 87 -10.57 -9.10 3.08
CA ILE A 87 -10.41 -10.49 3.51
C ILE A 87 -9.14 -10.64 4.36
N GLU A 88 -9.09 -11.65 5.21
CA GLU A 88 -7.85 -12.15 5.81
C GLU A 88 -7.56 -13.56 5.32
N ALA A 89 -6.31 -13.80 4.90
CA ALA A 89 -5.88 -15.10 4.41
C ALA A 89 -4.46 -15.41 4.91
N ASP A 90 -4.12 -16.71 4.92
CA ASP A 90 -2.76 -17.13 5.24
C ASP A 90 -1.83 -16.74 4.10
N VAL A 91 -0.71 -16.12 4.44
CA VAL A 91 0.26 -15.64 3.46
C VAL A 91 0.83 -16.80 2.65
N ALA A 92 0.99 -17.98 3.26
CA ALA A 92 1.45 -19.19 2.56
C ALA A 92 0.48 -19.64 1.46
N ASP A 93 -0.83 -19.57 1.71
CA ASP A 93 -1.87 -19.93 0.74
C ASP A 93 -1.87 -18.97 -0.45
N VAL A 94 -1.79 -17.65 -0.18
CA VAL A 94 -1.66 -16.63 -1.22
C VAL A 94 -0.35 -16.79 -1.99
N HIS A 95 0.77 -17.00 -1.29
CA HIS A 95 2.10 -17.09 -1.89
C HIS A 95 2.21 -18.28 -2.87
N GLY A 96 1.63 -19.43 -2.48
CA GLY A 96 1.62 -20.63 -3.32
C GLY A 96 0.81 -20.49 -4.61
N LYS A 97 -0.05 -19.48 -4.71
CA LYS A 97 -0.90 -19.25 -5.88
C LYS A 97 -0.55 -18.00 -6.69
N LEU A 98 0.53 -17.29 -6.36
CA LEU A 98 0.88 -16.06 -7.08
C LEU A 98 1.17 -16.33 -8.57
N THR A 99 0.72 -15.42 -9.42
CA THR A 99 1.20 -15.37 -10.80
C THR A 99 2.71 -15.11 -10.86
N TYR A 100 3.33 -15.44 -11.99
CA TYR A 100 4.74 -15.11 -12.23
C TYR A 100 5.02 -13.59 -12.08
N HIS A 101 4.11 -12.74 -12.56
CA HIS A 101 4.26 -11.28 -12.49
C HIS A 101 4.12 -10.72 -11.08
N SER A 102 3.34 -11.37 -10.22
CA SER A 102 3.16 -10.98 -8.81
C SER A 102 4.21 -11.61 -7.90
N SER A 103 4.87 -12.67 -8.35
CA SER A 103 5.98 -13.31 -7.67
C SER A 103 7.26 -12.47 -7.74
N ARG A 104 8.23 -12.78 -6.88
CA ARG A 104 9.58 -12.21 -6.93
C ARG A 104 10.61 -13.30 -6.83
N ASN A 105 11.69 -13.14 -7.59
CA ASN A 105 12.87 -14.01 -7.53
C ASN A 105 13.98 -13.47 -6.62
N LYS A 106 13.76 -12.31 -5.99
CA LYS A 106 14.73 -11.65 -5.09
C LYS A 106 14.04 -11.05 -3.90
N ASP A 107 14.80 -10.88 -2.83
CA ASP A 107 14.31 -10.29 -1.58
C ASP A 107 13.90 -8.82 -1.75
N PRO A 108 13.01 -8.29 -0.89
CA PRO A 108 12.54 -6.90 -0.96
C PRO A 108 13.64 -5.83 -0.84
N TRP A 109 14.80 -6.17 -0.27
CA TRP A 109 15.92 -5.26 -0.03
C TRP A 109 16.98 -5.28 -1.14
N HIS A 110 16.87 -6.20 -2.10
CA HIS A 110 17.66 -6.20 -3.32
C HIS A 110 17.47 -4.88 -4.08
N ARG A 111 18.52 -4.38 -4.74
CA ARG A 111 18.57 -3.07 -5.43
C ARG A 111 17.37 -2.76 -6.33
N GLN A 112 16.76 -3.79 -6.92
CA GLN A 112 15.61 -3.68 -7.81
C GLN A 112 14.30 -3.32 -7.08
N TYR A 113 14.12 -3.80 -5.85
CA TYR A 113 12.87 -3.66 -5.10
C TYR A 113 12.99 -2.70 -3.92
N ARG A 114 14.22 -2.46 -3.47
CA ARG A 114 14.55 -1.70 -2.27
C ARG A 114 13.82 -0.36 -2.18
N ARG A 115 13.83 0.45 -3.24
CA ARG A 115 13.20 1.79 -3.21
C ARG A 115 11.71 1.74 -2.88
N GLY A 116 10.97 0.77 -3.43
CA GLY A 116 9.54 0.61 -3.16
C GLY A 116 9.28 0.02 -1.77
N SER A 117 10.12 -0.91 -1.34
CA SER A 117 10.01 -1.54 -0.02
C SER A 117 10.43 -0.62 1.13
N GLU A 118 11.37 0.30 0.90
CA GLU A 118 11.81 1.29 1.90
C GLU A 118 10.67 2.22 2.33
N ARG A 119 9.74 2.58 1.44
CA ARG A 119 8.57 3.39 1.80
C ARG A 119 7.70 2.67 2.82
N THR A 120 7.32 1.44 2.53
CA THR A 120 6.52 0.61 3.44
C THR A 120 7.27 0.35 4.75
N ALA A 121 8.57 0.04 4.66
CA ALA A 121 9.37 -0.24 5.84
C ALA A 121 9.51 0.97 6.76
N PHE A 122 9.71 2.16 6.19
CA PHE A 122 9.75 3.40 6.96
C PHE A 122 8.44 3.65 7.70
N ARG A 123 7.29 3.49 7.01
CA ARG A 123 5.98 3.67 7.62
C ARG A 123 5.75 2.70 8.77
N TRP A 124 5.97 1.40 8.57
CA TRP A 124 5.85 0.41 9.66
C TRP A 124 6.81 0.69 10.82
N PHE A 125 8.05 1.11 10.55
CA PHE A 125 9.00 1.51 11.58
C PHE A 125 8.52 2.70 12.42
N LYS A 126 7.72 3.60 11.84
CA LYS A 126 7.14 4.77 12.49
C LYS A 126 5.77 4.53 13.13
N GLY A 127 5.25 3.31 13.08
CA GLY A 127 3.88 3.04 13.53
C GLY A 127 2.80 3.59 12.59
N LEU A 128 3.16 3.84 11.33
CA LEU A 128 2.24 4.35 10.32
C LEU A 128 1.73 3.17 9.49
N PRO A 129 0.43 2.84 9.54
CA PRO A 129 -0.12 1.74 8.77
C PRO A 129 -0.11 2.06 7.27
N VAL A 130 -0.21 1.03 6.43
CA VAL A 130 -0.35 1.14 4.96
C VAL A 130 -1.54 0.32 4.50
N THR A 131 -2.21 0.72 3.43
CA THR A 131 -3.34 -0.09 2.94
C THR A 131 -2.92 -1.50 2.53
N PRO A 132 -3.77 -2.53 2.74
CA PRO A 132 -3.48 -3.89 2.33
C PRO A 132 -3.20 -4.00 0.82
N PRO A 133 -2.47 -5.04 0.38
CA PRO A 133 -2.33 -5.33 -1.04
C PRO A 133 -3.70 -5.66 -1.66
N LEU A 134 -3.91 -5.20 -2.89
CA LEU A 134 -5.07 -5.53 -3.71
C LEU A 134 -4.75 -6.76 -4.55
N ILE A 135 -5.58 -7.78 -4.43
CA ILE A 135 -5.44 -9.03 -5.16
C ILE A 135 -6.67 -9.34 -6.00
N ASN A 136 -6.46 -10.10 -7.06
CA ASN A 136 -7.50 -10.55 -7.97
C ASN A 136 -7.20 -11.97 -8.48
N ARG A 137 -8.21 -12.61 -9.06
CA ARG A 137 -8.04 -13.90 -9.73
C ARG A 137 -7.45 -13.70 -11.13
N VAL A 138 -6.48 -14.53 -11.48
CA VAL A 138 -5.91 -14.64 -12.84
C VAL A 138 -5.84 -16.11 -13.22
N GLY A 139 -6.84 -16.62 -13.91
CA GLY A 139 -6.93 -18.07 -14.20
C GLY A 139 -7.13 -18.88 -12.93
N ASP A 140 -6.20 -19.77 -12.60
CA ASP A 140 -6.13 -20.54 -11.34
C ASP A 140 -5.13 -19.94 -10.33
N GLN A 141 -4.66 -18.72 -10.59
CA GLN A 141 -3.65 -18.01 -9.81
C GLN A 141 -4.20 -16.71 -9.21
N ILE A 142 -3.40 -16.11 -8.33
CA ILE A 142 -3.63 -14.82 -7.69
C ILE A 142 -2.69 -13.76 -8.28
N GLY A 143 -3.27 -12.71 -8.83
CA GLY A 143 -2.58 -11.48 -9.16
C GLY A 143 -2.53 -10.54 -7.96
N ILE A 144 -1.41 -9.86 -7.76
CA ILE A 144 -1.31 -8.66 -6.91
C ILE A 144 -1.39 -7.46 -7.85
N GLN A 145 -2.57 -6.86 -7.93
CA GLN A 145 -2.84 -5.69 -8.76
C GLN A 145 -2.23 -4.41 -8.15
N GLY A 146 -2.21 -4.33 -6.82
CA GLY A 146 -1.69 -3.19 -6.07
C GLY A 146 -0.94 -3.64 -4.82
N GLY A 147 0.15 -2.94 -4.47
CA GLY A 147 0.88 -3.25 -3.23
C GLY A 147 1.82 -4.45 -3.29
N ASN A 148 2.42 -4.74 -4.46
CA ASN A 148 3.41 -5.81 -4.59
C ASN A 148 4.61 -5.62 -3.62
N HIS A 149 5.07 -4.37 -3.40
CA HIS A 149 6.16 -4.10 -2.45
C HIS A 149 5.81 -4.38 -0.99
N ARG A 150 4.60 -4.04 -0.56
CA ARG A 150 4.14 -4.23 0.83
C ARG A 150 3.82 -5.69 1.12
N TYR A 151 3.25 -6.42 0.16
CA TYR A 151 3.07 -7.87 0.25
C TYR A 151 4.40 -8.61 0.48
N HIS A 152 5.38 -8.43 -0.41
CA HIS A 152 6.64 -9.16 -0.30
C HIS A 152 7.48 -8.73 0.90
N LEU A 153 7.31 -7.49 1.38
CA LEU A 153 7.93 -7.05 2.62
C LEU A 153 7.31 -7.76 3.84
N ALA A 154 5.98 -7.84 3.93
CA ALA A 154 5.30 -8.58 5.00
C ALA A 154 5.71 -10.06 5.01
N HIS A 155 5.75 -10.70 3.84
CA HIS A 155 6.21 -12.09 3.70
C HIS A 155 7.67 -12.27 4.11
N TYR A 156 8.57 -11.35 3.73
CA TYR A 156 9.97 -11.37 4.15
C TYR A 156 10.11 -11.31 5.68
N TYR A 157 9.31 -10.45 6.32
CA TYR A 157 9.22 -10.34 7.78
C TYR A 157 8.28 -11.36 8.44
N LYS A 158 8.00 -12.48 7.77
CA LYS A 158 7.29 -13.64 8.35
C LYS A 158 5.91 -13.31 8.91
N THR A 159 5.19 -12.40 8.26
CA THR A 159 3.76 -12.25 8.51
C THR A 159 3.05 -13.53 8.05
N ASP A 160 2.41 -14.24 8.98
CA ASP A 160 1.76 -15.52 8.68
C ASP A 160 0.36 -15.34 8.09
N ARG A 161 -0.40 -14.37 8.61
CA ARG A 161 -1.76 -14.03 8.18
C ARG A 161 -1.89 -12.53 8.07
N MET A 162 -2.54 -12.04 7.01
CA MET A 162 -2.70 -10.61 6.80
C MET A 162 -3.95 -10.26 6.01
N PRO A 163 -4.42 -9.01 6.11
CA PRO A 163 -5.50 -8.50 5.28
C PRO A 163 -5.10 -8.37 3.81
N PHE A 164 -6.08 -8.52 2.93
CA PHE A 164 -6.03 -8.26 1.51
C PHE A 164 -7.29 -7.54 1.07
N LEU A 165 -7.14 -6.61 0.13
CA LEU A 165 -8.27 -6.02 -0.58
C LEU A 165 -8.59 -6.88 -1.80
N VAL A 166 -9.88 -7.03 -2.09
CA VAL A 166 -10.40 -7.69 -3.28
C VAL A 166 -11.54 -6.83 -3.82
N LEU A 167 -11.67 -6.68 -5.13
CA LEU A 167 -12.86 -6.06 -5.69
C LEU A 167 -14.08 -6.94 -5.41
N ASN A 168 -15.22 -6.33 -5.08
CA ASN A 168 -16.45 -7.08 -4.76
C ASN A 168 -16.85 -8.05 -5.90
N GLU A 169 -16.63 -7.67 -7.15
CA GLU A 169 -16.89 -8.50 -8.33
C GLU A 169 -16.00 -9.75 -8.41
N ASP A 170 -14.78 -9.69 -7.87
CA ASP A 170 -13.81 -10.79 -7.86
C ASP A 170 -13.86 -11.64 -6.58
N LEU A 171 -14.60 -11.19 -5.54
CA LEU A 171 -14.55 -11.76 -4.21
C LEU A 171 -14.84 -13.26 -4.20
N ALA A 172 -15.95 -13.68 -4.80
CA ALA A 172 -16.34 -15.10 -4.82
C ALA A 172 -15.27 -15.96 -5.51
N ALA A 173 -14.67 -15.46 -6.59
CA ALA A 173 -13.67 -16.18 -7.35
C ALA A 173 -12.32 -16.27 -6.64
N VAL A 174 -11.98 -15.27 -5.82
CA VAL A 174 -10.80 -15.27 -4.94
C VAL A 174 -10.99 -16.21 -3.74
N LEU A 175 -12.17 -16.20 -3.10
CA LEU A 175 -12.48 -17.11 -1.99
C LEU A 175 -12.46 -18.58 -2.42
N ASP A 176 -12.91 -18.88 -3.64
CA ASP A 176 -12.81 -20.22 -4.25
C ASP A 176 -11.34 -20.70 -4.37
N LEU A 177 -10.41 -19.79 -4.68
CA LEU A 177 -8.99 -20.13 -4.80
C LEU A 177 -8.26 -20.17 -3.46
N LEU A 178 -8.69 -19.41 -2.46
CA LEU A 178 -7.99 -19.24 -1.18
C LEU A 178 -8.81 -19.88 -0.05
N PRO A 179 -8.66 -21.19 0.22
CA PRO A 179 -9.42 -21.87 1.26
C PRO A 179 -9.20 -21.32 2.67
N THR A 180 -8.11 -20.59 2.91
CA THR A 180 -7.82 -19.96 4.21
C THR A 180 -8.43 -18.56 4.35
N ALA A 181 -8.99 -18.01 3.26
CA ALA A 181 -9.53 -16.66 3.22
C ALA A 181 -10.88 -16.55 3.94
N VAL A 182 -11.01 -15.51 4.76
CA VAL A 182 -12.24 -15.16 5.47
C VAL A 182 -12.55 -13.70 5.24
N VAL A 183 -13.80 -13.38 4.89
CA VAL A 183 -14.27 -11.99 4.76
C VAL A 183 -14.33 -11.35 6.14
N ARG A 184 -13.74 -10.16 6.28
CA ARG A 184 -13.91 -9.34 7.48
C ARG A 184 -15.19 -8.53 7.37
N THR A 185 -16.17 -8.85 8.21
CA THR A 185 -17.49 -8.20 8.23
C THR A 185 -17.60 -7.03 9.21
N GLU A 186 -16.56 -6.74 10.00
CA GLU A 186 -16.58 -5.67 11.01
C GLU A 186 -15.29 -4.83 10.93
N PRO A 187 -15.37 -3.50 11.16
CA PRO A 187 -14.18 -2.67 11.25
C PRO A 187 -13.38 -3.03 12.50
N ALA A 188 -12.05 -3.03 12.39
CA ALA A 188 -11.18 -3.16 13.55
C ALA A 188 -11.50 -2.05 14.56
N ALA A 189 -11.76 -2.44 15.81
CA ALA A 189 -11.98 -1.55 16.95
C ALA A 189 -10.75 -0.69 17.27
#